data_AF-A0A6L8ERL1-F1
#
_entry.id   AF-A0A6L8ERL1-F1
#
_cell.length_a   1.000
_cell.length_b   1.000
_cell.length_c   1.000
_cell.angle_alpha   90.00
_cell.angle_beta   90.00
_cell.angle_gamma   90.00
#
_symmetry.space_group_name_H-M   'P 1'
#
loop_
_entity.id
_entity.type
_entity.pdbx_description
1 polymer ?
#
loop_
_entity_poly.entity_id
_entity_poly.type
_entity_poly.pdbx_seq_one_letter_code
_entity_poly.pdbx_strand_id
1 'polypeptide(L)'
;MKPQNHFEKGLILFDFPEPLTAKVEVNLPAKLINLVTKSVSDQPEVVELIQMLDGIYVRTYDRATIDEKKIVNYFQDSVKKDQWELLVKIQENSETVEIHLLFDEDKVYGIFAIVIAKRSGEATFVNIVGEIAPERVEELLGNLSNFGAVDIDFGDKLKGQWKREDAREKATVMILGSGFFTNPGINRFNYKMDDVLSPKRQSEMEQLVTQIKEFRPTKIAVYADESYDAELNANYQGYLEGTYELTRRLEDQIGFPLAKRMEHSKLYCVADWPEHRPILDNIDDGLLDYDAFAEEHNQEYFLPSISSNDEKIRQGADGTLWVERVGYEPLIDMYIRINAPEKLRADHQGYLRTARIGLKDQYPGANWVGHWWYVHNLKNFVNLTRITESTDDRILLIIGAGHVYLIQQFLEDSGDYIVESPLQYLEAGATEAP
;
A
#
# COMPACT_ATOMS: atom_id res chain seq x y z
N MET A 1 17.06 13.71 39.60
CA MET A 1 15.67 13.66 39.14
C MET A 1 15.28 12.20 39.02
N LYS A 2 14.20 11.75 39.66
CA LYS A 2 13.65 10.42 39.38
C LYS A 2 13.10 10.45 37.95
N PRO A 3 13.27 9.39 37.14
CA PRO A 3 12.55 9.30 35.88
C PRO A 3 11.06 9.30 36.20
N GLN A 4 10.33 10.32 35.75
CA GLN A 4 8.87 10.25 35.71
C GLN A 4 8.51 9.10 34.78
N ASN A 5 7.62 8.21 35.23
CA ASN A 5 7.12 7.12 34.40
C ASN A 5 6.38 7.74 33.21
N HIS A 6 6.69 7.31 31.98
CA HIS A 6 6.02 7.76 30.74
C HIS A 6 4.49 7.61 30.83
N PHE A 7 4.03 6.58 31.55
CA PHE A 7 2.64 6.33 31.92
C PHE A 7 1.92 7.52 32.59
N GLU A 8 2.63 8.39 33.34
CA GLU A 8 2.00 9.52 34.03
C GLU A 8 1.66 10.67 33.08
N LYS A 9 2.27 10.75 31.88
CA LYS A 9 2.13 11.93 31.02
C LYS A 9 0.77 11.98 30.33
N GLY A 10 0.29 10.86 29.76
CA GLY A 10 -0.98 10.79 29.01
C GLY A 10 -2.22 10.39 29.82
N LEU A 11 -2.09 10.16 31.13
CA LEU A 11 -3.17 9.67 31.97
C LEU A 11 -4.01 10.82 32.55
N ILE A 12 -5.32 10.78 32.28
CA ILE A 12 -6.32 11.61 32.94
C ILE A 12 -7.01 10.77 34.00
N LEU A 13 -6.85 11.18 35.26
CA LEU A 13 -7.51 10.51 36.38
C LEU A 13 -9.01 10.79 36.34
N PHE A 14 -9.83 9.74 36.43
CA PHE A 14 -11.27 9.85 36.60
C PHE A 14 -11.63 10.10 38.07
N ASP A 15 -11.16 11.22 38.61
CA ASP A 15 -11.19 11.57 40.05
C ASP A 15 -12.18 12.68 40.39
N PHE A 16 -13.31 12.72 39.68
CA PHE A 16 -14.34 13.75 39.90
C PHE A 16 -14.70 13.86 41.41
N PRO A 17 -14.72 15.06 42.01
CA PRO A 17 -14.78 15.22 43.47
C PRO A 17 -16.05 14.70 44.15
N GLU A 18 -17.17 14.64 43.42
CA GLU A 18 -18.42 14.08 43.93
C GLU A 18 -18.48 12.57 43.63
N PRO A 19 -18.98 11.71 44.53
CA PRO A 19 -19.01 10.27 44.29
C PRO A 19 -19.97 9.94 43.13
N LEU A 20 -19.43 9.36 42.06
CA LEU A 20 -20.18 8.90 40.89
C LEU A 20 -20.17 7.38 40.80
N THR A 21 -21.29 6.80 40.38
CA THR A 21 -21.36 5.37 40.05
C THR A 21 -21.44 5.22 38.54
N ALA A 22 -20.38 4.69 37.93
CA ALA A 22 -20.36 4.43 36.49
C ALA A 22 -21.27 3.23 36.14
N LYS A 23 -22.01 3.36 35.04
CA LYS A 23 -22.77 2.27 34.43
C LYS A 23 -21.82 1.25 33.79
N VAL A 24 -20.74 1.73 33.18
CA VAL A 24 -19.67 0.91 32.61
C VAL A 24 -18.33 1.45 33.09
N GLU A 25 -17.48 0.55 33.56
CA GLU A 25 -16.12 0.84 34.00
C GLU A 25 -15.15 -0.16 33.36
N VAL A 26 -14.24 0.36 32.53
CA VAL A 26 -13.16 -0.40 31.92
C VAL A 26 -11.83 0.15 32.41
N ASN A 27 -10.96 -0.72 32.90
CA ASN A 27 -9.59 -0.40 33.28
C ASN A 27 -8.67 -1.48 32.71
N LEU A 28 -8.03 -1.18 31.59
CA LEU A 28 -7.09 -2.07 30.92
C LEU A 28 -5.69 -1.45 31.01
N PRO A 29 -4.95 -1.66 32.12
CA PRO A 29 -3.54 -1.27 32.18
C PRO A 29 -2.69 -2.16 31.26
N ALA A 30 -1.47 -1.73 30.94
CA ALA A 30 -0.50 -2.44 30.09
C ALA A 30 -0.39 -3.95 30.39
N LYS A 31 -0.47 -4.35 31.66
CA LYS A 31 -0.39 -5.77 32.05
C LYS A 31 -1.57 -6.61 31.53
N LEU A 32 -2.78 -6.04 31.51
CA LEU A 32 -3.96 -6.72 30.98
C LEU A 32 -3.99 -6.64 29.45
N ILE A 33 -3.59 -5.50 28.88
CA ILE A 33 -3.45 -5.34 27.43
C ILE A 33 -2.50 -6.40 26.85
N ASN A 34 -1.30 -6.56 27.44
CA ASN A 34 -0.32 -7.58 27.04
C ASN A 34 -0.82 -9.03 27.19
N LEU A 35 -1.82 -9.28 28.05
CA LEU A 35 -2.42 -10.60 28.18
C LEU A 35 -3.34 -10.91 27.00
N VAL A 36 -4.03 -9.89 26.48
CA VAL A 36 -4.88 -9.99 25.28
C VAL A 36 -4.03 -10.15 24.02
N THR A 37 -2.88 -9.47 23.91
CA THR A 37 -1.95 -9.59 22.76
C THR A 37 -1.54 -11.02 22.46
N LYS A 38 -1.40 -11.87 23.48
CA LYS A 38 -1.04 -13.29 23.32
C LYS A 38 -2.12 -14.14 22.64
N SER A 39 -3.36 -13.64 22.57
CA SER A 39 -4.50 -14.32 21.97
C SER A 39 -4.80 -13.88 20.54
N VAL A 40 -4.17 -12.81 20.06
CA VAL A 40 -4.32 -12.23 18.70
C VAL A 40 -2.99 -12.24 17.92
N SER A 41 -2.10 -13.19 18.25
CA SER A 41 -0.73 -13.28 17.71
C SER A 41 -0.64 -13.55 16.20
N ASP A 42 -1.76 -13.88 15.57
CA ASP A 42 -1.93 -14.20 14.16
C ASP A 42 -2.21 -12.99 13.26
N GLN A 43 -2.31 -11.77 13.84
CA GLN A 43 -2.49 -10.51 13.11
C GLN A 43 -1.39 -9.49 13.46
N PRO A 44 -0.30 -9.41 12.69
CA PRO A 44 0.85 -8.56 13.00
C PRO A 44 0.51 -7.07 13.15
N GLU A 45 -0.37 -6.54 12.31
CA GLU A 45 -0.79 -5.12 12.32
C GLU A 45 -1.49 -4.73 13.64
N VAL A 46 -2.33 -5.62 14.17
CA VAL A 46 -3.04 -5.42 15.45
C VAL A 46 -2.10 -5.55 16.63
N VAL A 47 -1.11 -6.46 16.55
CA VAL A 47 -0.08 -6.60 17.58
C VAL A 47 0.75 -5.32 17.70
N GLU A 48 1.11 -4.68 16.59
CA GLU A 48 1.82 -3.40 16.61
C GLU A 48 1.02 -2.29 17.27
N LEU A 49 -0.27 -2.13 16.93
CA LEU A 49 -1.14 -1.15 17.59
C LEU A 49 -1.22 -1.36 19.09
N ILE A 50 -1.39 -2.62 19.52
CA ILE A 50 -1.52 -2.96 20.94
C ILE A 50 -0.22 -2.66 21.70
N GLN A 51 0.94 -2.86 21.07
CA GLN A 51 2.25 -2.58 21.69
C GLN A 51 2.49 -1.10 21.94
N MET A 52 1.81 -0.19 21.22
CA MET A 52 1.89 1.25 21.46
C MET A 52 1.11 1.70 22.70
N LEU A 53 0.28 0.83 23.30
CA LEU A 53 -0.64 1.19 24.38
C LEU A 53 -0.13 0.80 25.76
N ASP A 54 -0.12 1.79 26.65
CA ASP A 54 0.15 1.64 28.08
C ASP A 54 -1.14 1.47 28.90
N GLY A 55 -2.27 1.95 28.41
CA GLY A 55 -3.55 1.78 29.11
C GLY A 55 -4.77 2.27 28.34
N ILE A 56 -5.92 1.65 28.60
CA ILE A 56 -7.24 2.11 28.14
C ILE A 56 -8.18 2.18 29.34
N TYR A 57 -8.79 3.35 29.54
CA TYR A 57 -9.70 3.64 30.64
C TYR A 57 -11.01 4.19 30.09
N VAL A 58 -12.13 3.61 30.51
CA VAL A 58 -13.46 4.05 30.07
C VAL A 58 -14.38 4.20 31.27
N ARG A 59 -15.15 5.29 31.29
CA ARG A 59 -16.26 5.48 32.22
C ARG A 59 -17.48 5.94 31.45
N THR A 60 -18.58 5.21 31.59
CA THR A 60 -19.89 5.61 31.07
C THR A 60 -20.84 5.86 32.22
N TYR A 61 -21.52 7.00 32.19
CA TYR A 61 -22.51 7.41 33.17
C TYR A 61 -23.88 7.60 32.51
N ASP A 62 -24.94 7.29 33.26
CA ASP A 62 -26.30 7.65 32.90
C ASP A 62 -26.52 9.13 33.22
N ARG A 63 -26.90 9.94 32.23
CA ARG A 63 -27.10 11.38 32.39
C ARG A 63 -28.25 11.71 33.34
N ALA A 64 -29.15 10.78 33.63
CA ALA A 64 -30.19 10.94 34.63
C ALA A 64 -29.64 10.90 36.07
N THR A 65 -28.44 10.34 36.29
CA THR A 65 -27.85 10.16 37.62
C THR A 65 -26.73 11.15 37.92
N ILE A 66 -26.32 11.97 36.95
CA ILE A 66 -25.20 12.90 37.07
C ILE A 66 -25.54 14.32 36.60
N ASP A 67 -24.80 15.31 37.09
CA ASP A 67 -24.76 16.64 36.47
C ASP A 67 -23.71 16.63 35.34
N GLU A 68 -24.15 16.28 34.14
CA GLU A 68 -23.32 16.22 32.93
C GLU A 68 -22.46 17.47 32.76
N LYS A 69 -23.05 18.67 32.92
CA LYS A 69 -22.34 19.92 32.65
C LYS A 69 -21.17 20.11 33.60
N LYS A 70 -21.36 19.77 34.89
CA LYS A 70 -20.27 19.84 35.87
C LYS A 70 -19.14 18.88 35.53
N ILE A 71 -19.45 17.64 35.16
CA ILE A 71 -18.44 16.61 34.88
C ILE A 71 -17.68 16.93 33.60
N VAL A 72 -18.40 17.33 32.53
CA VAL A 72 -17.77 17.75 31.27
C VAL A 72 -16.85 18.94 31.50
N ASN A 73 -17.29 19.96 32.24
CA ASN A 73 -16.46 21.12 32.56
C ASN A 73 -15.22 20.71 33.39
N TYR A 74 -15.37 19.82 34.37
CA TYR A 74 -14.24 19.33 35.17
C TYR A 74 -13.15 18.69 34.30
N PHE A 75 -13.53 17.80 33.39
CA PHE A 75 -12.55 17.15 32.51
C PHE A 75 -12.00 18.09 31.45
N GLN A 76 -12.82 19.02 30.92
CA GLN A 76 -12.35 20.08 30.03
C GLN A 76 -11.32 21.00 30.70
N ASP A 77 -11.50 21.31 31.99
CA ASP A 77 -10.53 22.09 32.75
C ASP A 77 -9.26 21.28 33.05
N SER A 78 -9.40 19.97 33.25
CA SER A 78 -8.27 19.05 33.44
C SER A 78 -7.39 18.95 32.19
N VAL A 79 -7.97 18.70 31.02
CA VAL A 79 -7.23 18.66 29.74
C VAL A 79 -6.53 19.99 29.44
N LYS A 80 -7.18 21.12 29.72
CA LYS A 80 -6.57 22.45 29.54
C LYS A 80 -5.40 22.69 30.48
N LYS A 81 -5.55 22.32 31.75
CA LYS A 81 -4.51 22.48 32.78
C LYS A 81 -3.25 21.71 32.41
N ASP A 82 -3.42 20.52 31.85
CA ASP A 82 -2.32 19.63 31.47
C ASP A 82 -1.88 19.83 30.01
N GLN A 83 -2.29 20.94 29.37
CA GLN A 83 -1.87 21.37 28.03
C GLN A 83 -2.21 20.40 26.89
N TRP A 84 -3.32 19.68 27.01
CA TRP A 84 -3.84 18.88 25.91
C TRP A 84 -4.47 19.78 24.84
N GLU A 85 -4.27 19.43 23.58
CA GLU A 85 -4.82 20.15 22.44
C GLU A 85 -6.14 19.52 21.99
N LEU A 86 -7.08 20.36 21.55
CA LEU A 86 -8.35 19.90 20.99
C LEU A 86 -8.12 19.45 19.54
N LEU A 87 -8.26 18.14 19.30
CA LEU A 87 -8.17 17.54 17.97
C LEU A 87 -9.48 17.75 17.19
N VAL A 88 -10.60 17.32 17.76
CA VAL A 88 -11.90 17.35 17.07
C VAL A 88 -13.02 17.66 18.05
N LYS A 89 -13.98 18.48 17.60
CA LYS A 89 -15.23 18.75 18.31
C LYS A 89 -16.41 18.71 17.36
N ILE A 90 -17.26 17.71 17.52
CA ILE A 90 -18.44 17.48 16.70
C ILE A 90 -19.68 17.67 17.54
N GLN A 91 -20.63 18.47 17.06
CA GLN A 91 -21.90 18.70 17.71
C GLN A 91 -23.04 18.41 16.72
N GLU A 92 -23.69 17.26 16.89
CA GLU A 92 -24.81 16.83 16.07
C GLU A 92 -26.11 16.78 16.88
N ASN A 93 -27.23 16.54 16.19
CA ASN A 93 -28.53 16.40 16.85
C ASN A 93 -28.61 15.13 17.73
N SER A 94 -27.87 14.08 17.38
CA SER A 94 -27.83 12.78 18.06
C SER A 94 -26.82 12.72 19.21
N GLU A 95 -25.71 13.45 19.12
CA GLU A 95 -24.61 13.34 20.07
C GLU A 95 -23.65 14.54 20.03
N THR A 96 -22.69 14.58 20.95
CA THR A 96 -21.59 15.53 20.96
C THR A 96 -20.31 14.78 21.30
N VAL A 97 -19.27 14.98 20.51
CA VAL A 97 -17.99 14.29 20.63
C VAL A 97 -16.88 15.33 20.71
N GLU A 98 -15.98 15.19 21.68
CA GLU A 98 -14.79 16.02 21.84
C GLU A 98 -13.58 15.12 22.05
N ILE A 99 -12.53 15.28 21.25
CA ILE A 99 -11.30 14.49 21.35
C ILE A 99 -10.13 15.44 21.57
N HIS A 100 -9.34 15.16 22.60
CA HIS A 100 -8.12 15.87 22.94
C HIS A 100 -6.90 14.96 22.82
N LEU A 101 -5.77 15.53 22.42
CA LEU A 101 -4.48 14.84 22.34
C LEU A 101 -3.46 15.52 23.23
N LEU A 102 -2.59 14.73 23.85
CA LEU A 102 -1.33 15.21 24.42
C LEU A 102 -0.18 14.60 23.63
N PHE A 103 0.63 15.43 23.00
CA PHE A 103 1.67 14.98 22.07
C PHE A 103 2.86 15.94 22.03
N ASP A 104 3.94 15.50 21.39
CA ASP A 104 5.03 16.34 20.88
C ASP A 104 5.32 15.99 19.41
N GLU A 105 6.44 16.47 18.85
CA GLU A 105 6.79 16.27 17.44
C GLU A 105 6.89 14.79 17.04
N ASP A 106 7.24 13.90 17.96
CA ASP A 106 7.53 12.50 17.63
C ASP A 106 6.44 11.54 18.09
N LYS A 107 5.67 11.87 19.14
CA LYS A 107 4.77 10.93 19.82
C LYS A 107 3.51 11.56 20.38
N VAL A 108 2.43 10.78 20.34
CA VAL A 108 1.20 11.04 21.09
C VAL A 108 1.23 10.23 22.39
N TYR A 109 1.21 10.92 23.52
CA TYR A 109 1.25 10.36 24.88
C TYR A 109 -0.12 9.90 25.36
N GLY A 110 -1.19 10.54 24.89
CA GLY A 110 -2.52 10.16 25.27
C GLY A 110 -3.61 10.77 24.40
N ILE A 111 -4.75 10.10 24.41
CA ILE A 111 -5.99 10.50 23.76
C ILE A 111 -7.07 10.56 24.82
N PHE A 112 -7.83 11.66 24.85
CA PHE A 112 -8.96 11.82 25.76
C PHE A 112 -10.22 12.18 24.98
N ALA A 113 -11.23 11.30 25.01
CA ALA A 113 -12.48 11.52 24.32
C ALA A 113 -13.63 11.71 25.33
N ILE A 114 -14.45 12.74 25.10
CA ILE A 114 -15.71 13.00 25.78
C ILE A 114 -16.83 12.78 24.77
N VAL A 115 -17.76 11.90 25.09
CA VAL A 115 -18.91 11.64 24.22
C VAL A 115 -20.21 11.74 25.01
N ILE A 116 -21.09 12.60 24.53
CA ILE A 116 -22.43 12.80 25.05
C ILE A 116 -23.45 12.29 24.04
N ALA A 117 -24.01 11.12 24.30
CA ALA A 117 -25.06 10.54 23.46
C ALA A 117 -26.42 11.11 23.88
N LYS A 118 -27.01 11.96 23.03
CA LYS A 118 -28.31 12.61 23.32
C LYS A 118 -29.47 11.63 23.25
N ARG A 119 -29.37 10.59 22.40
CA ARG A 119 -30.41 9.57 22.21
C ARG A 119 -30.42 8.50 23.31
N SER A 120 -29.27 7.94 23.66
CA SER A 120 -29.19 6.92 24.72
C SER A 120 -29.23 7.51 26.13
N GLY A 121 -28.94 8.81 26.27
CA GLY A 121 -28.91 9.47 27.57
C GLY A 121 -27.62 9.17 28.34
N GLU A 122 -26.50 8.90 27.66
CA GLU A 122 -25.24 8.50 28.28
C GLU A 122 -24.13 9.52 28.05
N ALA A 123 -23.22 9.61 29.02
CA ALA A 123 -21.97 10.36 28.93
C ALA A 123 -20.80 9.40 29.11
N THR A 124 -19.98 9.25 28.08
CA THR A 124 -18.81 8.36 28.06
C THR A 124 -17.52 9.17 28.00
N PHE A 125 -16.57 8.80 28.83
CA PHE A 125 -15.23 9.39 28.89
C PHE A 125 -14.23 8.27 28.64
N VAL A 126 -13.34 8.47 27.68
CA VAL A 126 -12.31 7.50 27.27
C VAL A 126 -10.95 8.16 27.41
N ASN A 127 -10.02 7.50 28.07
CA ASN A 127 -8.61 7.88 28.09
C ASN A 127 -7.75 6.71 27.63
N ILE A 128 -7.01 6.93 26.55
CA ILE A 128 -6.03 5.98 26.03
C ILE A 128 -4.66 6.59 26.28
N VAL A 129 -3.75 5.79 26.83
CA VAL A 129 -2.41 6.18 27.23
C VAL A 129 -1.43 5.28 26.52
N GLY A 130 -0.34 5.84 26.00
CA GLY A 130 0.68 5.06 25.31
C GLY A 130 1.73 5.94 24.64
N GLU A 131 2.69 5.29 23.98
CA GLU A 131 3.60 5.94 23.05
C GLU A 131 3.08 5.68 21.63
N ILE A 132 2.09 6.46 21.23
CA ILE A 132 1.36 6.26 19.99
C ILE A 132 2.04 7.07 18.88
N ALA A 133 2.40 6.39 17.80
CA ALA A 133 2.92 7.06 16.62
C ALA A 133 1.82 7.98 16.03
N PRO A 134 2.09 9.26 15.74
CA PRO A 134 1.08 10.21 15.26
C PRO A 134 0.29 9.71 14.04
N GLU A 135 0.93 8.97 13.15
CA GLU A 135 0.33 8.38 11.94
C GLU A 135 -0.66 7.24 12.22
N ARG A 136 -0.62 6.62 13.40
CA ARG A 136 -1.49 5.50 13.81
C ARG A 136 -2.71 5.95 14.63
N VAL A 137 -2.84 7.24 14.96
CA VAL A 137 -3.94 7.76 15.80
C VAL A 137 -5.31 7.51 15.19
N GLU A 138 -5.46 7.69 13.87
CA GLU A 138 -6.73 7.48 13.16
C GLU A 138 -7.15 6.01 13.18
N GLU A 139 -6.21 5.11 12.91
CA GLU A 139 -6.42 3.66 12.95
C GLU A 139 -6.79 3.20 14.36
N LEU A 140 -6.15 3.76 15.39
CA LEU A 140 -6.46 3.47 16.78
C LEU A 140 -7.88 3.92 17.14
N LEU A 141 -8.24 5.16 16.80
CA LEU A 141 -9.56 5.73 17.09
C LEU A 141 -10.68 5.00 16.33
N GLY A 142 -10.45 4.63 15.07
CA GLY A 142 -11.40 3.87 14.26
C GLY A 142 -11.68 2.47 14.82
N ASN A 143 -10.69 1.84 15.46
CA ASN A 143 -10.83 0.51 16.05
C ASN A 143 -11.42 0.48 17.48
N LEU A 144 -11.69 1.63 18.11
CA LEU A 144 -12.24 1.66 19.48
C LEU A 144 -13.62 1.00 19.65
N SER A 145 -14.41 0.99 18.58
CA SER A 145 -15.68 0.25 18.50
C SER A 145 -15.48 -1.26 18.65
N ASN A 146 -14.41 -1.80 18.08
CA ASN A 146 -14.06 -3.22 18.15
C ASN A 146 -13.59 -3.67 19.55
N PHE A 147 -13.13 -2.74 20.39
CA PHE A 147 -12.77 -3.02 21.78
C PHE A 147 -13.99 -3.10 22.72
N GLY A 148 -15.22 -2.97 22.21
CA GLY A 148 -16.46 -3.03 23.00
C GLY A 148 -16.60 -1.90 24.01
N ALA A 149 -15.77 -0.86 23.88
CA ALA A 149 -15.65 0.24 24.83
C ALA A 149 -16.68 1.35 24.57
N VAL A 150 -17.03 1.59 23.30
CA VAL A 150 -18.02 2.62 22.92
C VAL A 150 -18.66 2.29 21.57
N ASP A 151 -19.97 2.49 21.44
CA ASP A 151 -20.73 2.33 20.18
C ASP A 151 -20.59 3.59 19.31
N ILE A 152 -19.35 4.03 19.08
CA ILE A 152 -19.03 5.25 18.34
C ILE A 152 -17.97 4.92 17.31
N ASP A 153 -18.32 5.10 16.05
CA ASP A 153 -17.38 5.12 14.95
C ASP A 153 -16.69 6.49 14.90
N PHE A 154 -15.50 6.58 15.50
CA PHE A 154 -14.66 7.78 15.39
C PHE A 154 -13.99 7.88 14.03
N GLY A 155 -13.78 6.76 13.32
CA GLY A 155 -13.09 6.73 12.02
C GLY A 155 -13.88 7.49 10.96
N ASP A 156 -15.18 7.21 10.83
CA ASP A 156 -16.06 7.92 9.90
C ASP A 156 -16.21 9.41 10.23
N LYS A 157 -16.08 9.79 11.51
CA LYS A 157 -16.17 11.17 11.99
C LYS A 157 -14.89 11.98 11.80
N LEU A 158 -13.74 11.31 11.74
CA LEU A 158 -12.43 11.94 11.51
C LEU A 158 -12.16 12.22 10.03
N LYS A 159 -12.81 11.48 9.12
CA LYS A 159 -12.74 11.68 7.67
C LYS A 159 -13.07 13.13 7.30
N GLY A 160 -12.03 13.89 6.90
CA GLY A 160 -12.14 15.26 6.38
C GLY A 160 -12.09 16.38 7.41
N GLN A 161 -11.98 16.10 8.72
CA GLN A 161 -11.84 17.13 9.77
C GLN A 161 -10.42 17.24 10.33
N TRP A 162 -9.67 16.15 10.37
CA TRP A 162 -8.23 16.17 10.63
C TRP A 162 -7.48 16.40 9.32
N LYS A 163 -7.07 17.64 9.06
CA LYS A 163 -5.97 17.88 8.12
C LYS A 163 -4.68 17.59 8.88
N ARG A 164 -4.03 16.46 8.57
CA ARG A 164 -2.65 16.19 9.02
C ARG A 164 -1.80 17.42 8.71
N GLU A 165 -1.37 18.17 9.72
CA GLU A 165 -0.33 19.19 9.53
C GLU A 165 1.06 18.55 9.27
N ASP A 166 1.20 17.24 9.49
CA ASP A 166 2.37 16.41 9.13
C ASP A 166 2.16 15.47 7.93
N ALA A 167 1.11 15.68 7.12
CA ALA A 167 1.19 15.17 5.77
C ALA A 167 2.22 16.06 5.06
N ARG A 168 3.51 15.67 5.10
CA ARG A 168 4.43 16.08 4.03
C ARG A 168 3.62 15.89 2.76
N GLU A 169 3.35 16.97 2.03
CA GLU A 169 2.78 16.83 0.70
C GLU A 169 3.75 15.88 -0.01
N LYS A 170 3.29 14.69 -0.38
CA LYS A 170 4.12 13.65 -0.99
C LYS A 170 3.51 13.38 -2.35
N ALA A 171 4.39 13.25 -3.34
CA ALA A 171 3.95 12.77 -4.63
C ALA A 171 3.27 11.41 -4.47
N THR A 172 2.22 11.19 -5.25
CA THR A 172 1.49 9.94 -5.29
C THR A 172 1.99 9.09 -6.46
N VAL A 173 2.27 7.82 -6.21
CA VAL A 173 2.66 6.86 -7.25
C VAL A 173 1.62 5.75 -7.32
N MET A 174 1.17 5.44 -8.54
CA MET A 174 0.44 4.22 -8.84
C MET A 174 1.28 3.35 -9.76
N ILE A 175 1.52 2.10 -9.37
CA ILE A 175 2.22 1.12 -10.20
C ILE A 175 1.17 0.21 -10.85
N LEU A 176 1.07 0.28 -12.17
CA LEU A 176 0.23 -0.62 -12.96
C LEU A 176 1.09 -1.78 -13.46
N GLY A 177 1.01 -2.91 -12.76
CA GLY A 177 1.52 -4.20 -13.20
C GLY A 177 0.82 -4.66 -14.48
N SER A 178 1.60 -5.04 -15.47
CA SER A 178 1.14 -5.40 -16.80
C SER A 178 1.72 -6.74 -17.26
N GLY A 179 1.03 -7.38 -18.22
CA GLY A 179 1.58 -8.48 -19.01
C GLY A 179 2.50 -7.97 -20.14
N PHE A 180 3.49 -8.76 -20.54
CA PHE A 180 4.34 -8.43 -21.70
C PHE A 180 3.58 -8.69 -23.01
N PHE A 181 3.02 -7.65 -23.63
CA PHE A 181 2.26 -7.77 -24.89
C PHE A 181 3.12 -8.13 -26.11
N THR A 182 4.42 -7.79 -26.09
CA THR A 182 5.40 -8.09 -27.15
C THR A 182 6.18 -9.39 -26.91
N ASN A 183 5.78 -10.18 -25.90
CA ASN A 183 6.49 -11.34 -25.35
C ASN A 183 7.57 -11.98 -26.27
N PRO A 184 8.84 -11.62 -26.09
CA PRO A 184 9.91 -11.97 -27.02
C PRO A 184 10.41 -13.42 -26.88
N GLY A 185 9.84 -14.24 -25.99
CA GLY A 185 10.23 -15.65 -25.83
C GLY A 185 11.48 -15.88 -24.97
N ILE A 186 12.05 -14.83 -24.36
CA ILE A 186 13.33 -14.88 -23.64
C ILE A 186 13.18 -15.26 -22.17
N ASN A 187 11.95 -15.33 -21.65
CA ASN A 187 11.70 -15.69 -20.26
C ASN A 187 11.65 -17.20 -20.10
N ARG A 188 11.92 -17.71 -18.89
CA ARG A 188 11.73 -19.13 -18.56
C ARG A 188 10.32 -19.63 -18.85
N PHE A 189 9.31 -18.79 -18.60
CA PHE A 189 7.92 -19.00 -18.99
C PHE A 189 7.42 -17.81 -19.80
N ASN A 190 6.87 -18.09 -20.98
CA ASN A 190 6.38 -17.08 -21.91
C ASN A 190 4.87 -17.19 -22.04
N TYR A 191 4.12 -16.13 -21.82
CA TYR A 191 2.66 -16.14 -21.91
C TYR A 191 2.17 -15.91 -23.34
N LYS A 192 1.25 -16.75 -23.81
CA LYS A 192 0.48 -16.45 -25.02
C LYS A 192 -0.79 -15.70 -24.66
N MET A 193 -1.10 -14.71 -25.48
CA MET A 193 -2.31 -13.92 -25.40
C MET A 193 -2.86 -13.70 -26.81
N ASP A 194 -4.16 -13.48 -26.92
CA ASP A 194 -4.78 -12.99 -28.15
C ASP A 194 -4.11 -11.69 -28.61
N ASP A 195 -4.14 -11.41 -29.91
CA ASP A 195 -3.54 -10.20 -30.45
C ASP A 195 -4.16 -8.96 -29.81
N VAL A 196 -3.32 -8.17 -29.12
CA VAL A 196 -3.73 -6.94 -28.45
C VAL A 196 -4.27 -5.91 -29.44
N LEU A 197 -3.87 -5.98 -30.71
CA LEU A 197 -4.39 -5.11 -31.78
C LEU A 197 -5.75 -5.56 -32.33
N SER A 198 -6.28 -6.71 -31.90
CA SER A 198 -7.60 -7.17 -32.34
C SER A 198 -8.71 -6.21 -31.88
N PRO A 199 -9.80 -6.02 -32.65
CA PRO A 199 -10.86 -5.08 -32.30
C PRO A 199 -11.45 -5.29 -30.90
N LYS A 200 -11.58 -6.55 -30.47
CA LYS A 200 -12.06 -6.88 -29.12
C LYS A 200 -11.10 -6.39 -28.05
N ARG A 201 -9.79 -6.65 -28.19
CA ARG A 201 -8.77 -6.21 -27.24
C ARG A 201 -8.59 -4.70 -27.23
N GLN A 202 -8.71 -4.03 -28.38
CA GLN A 202 -8.71 -2.56 -28.45
C GLN A 202 -9.88 -1.95 -27.68
N SER A 203 -11.08 -2.53 -27.76
CA SER A 203 -12.24 -2.10 -26.96
C SER A 203 -12.01 -2.27 -25.45
N GLU A 204 -11.45 -3.41 -25.04
CA GLU A 204 -11.11 -3.65 -23.63
C GLU A 204 -9.96 -2.74 -23.14
N MET A 205 -9.00 -2.42 -24.01
CA MET A 205 -7.92 -1.48 -23.72
C MET A 205 -8.47 -0.07 -23.50
N GLU A 206 -9.43 0.35 -24.32
CA GLU A 206 -10.12 1.63 -24.17
C GLU A 206 -10.80 1.74 -22.80
N GLN A 207 -11.44 0.65 -22.33
CA GLN A 207 -12.04 0.57 -21.00
C GLN A 207 -10.99 0.67 -19.89
N LEU A 208 -9.89 -0.10 -19.99
CA LEU A 208 -8.79 -0.05 -19.03
C LEU A 208 -8.20 1.37 -18.92
N VAL A 209 -7.88 2.00 -20.04
CA VAL A 209 -7.36 3.38 -20.08
C VAL A 209 -8.36 4.37 -19.48
N THR A 210 -9.66 4.16 -19.70
CA THR A 210 -10.71 5.02 -19.12
C THR A 210 -10.74 4.93 -17.60
N GLN A 211 -10.64 3.72 -17.04
CA GLN A 211 -10.63 3.53 -15.59
C GLN A 211 -9.34 4.06 -14.95
N ILE A 212 -8.18 3.77 -15.54
CA ILE A 212 -6.89 4.29 -15.06
C ILE A 212 -6.81 5.82 -15.15
N LYS A 213 -7.55 6.46 -16.06
CA LYS A 213 -7.62 7.93 -16.13
C LYS A 213 -8.17 8.56 -14.84
N GLU A 214 -9.00 7.86 -14.07
CA GLU A 214 -9.56 8.37 -12.81
C GLU A 214 -8.49 8.58 -11.72
N PHE A 215 -7.33 7.93 -11.84
CA PHE A 215 -6.15 8.25 -11.03
C PHE A 215 -5.62 9.68 -11.29
N ARG A 216 -5.95 10.28 -12.45
CA ARG A 216 -5.50 11.61 -12.88
C ARG A 216 -3.97 11.76 -12.81
N PRO A 217 -3.21 10.92 -13.54
CA PRO A 217 -1.76 11.05 -13.54
C PRO A 217 -1.33 12.42 -14.07
N THR A 218 -0.35 13.05 -13.43
CA THR A 218 0.36 14.22 -13.95
C THR A 218 1.57 13.82 -14.79
N LYS A 219 2.09 12.61 -14.56
CA LYS A 219 3.23 12.00 -15.28
C LYS A 219 2.94 10.53 -15.53
N ILE A 220 3.38 10.04 -16.70
CA ILE A 220 3.30 8.63 -17.08
C ILE A 220 4.71 8.13 -17.35
N ALA A 221 5.18 7.24 -16.49
CA ALA A 221 6.44 6.53 -16.59
C ALA A 221 6.23 5.15 -17.22
N VAL A 222 7.13 4.77 -18.13
CA VAL A 222 7.08 3.48 -18.84
C VAL A 222 8.36 2.69 -18.61
N TYR A 223 8.22 1.36 -18.63
CA TYR A 223 9.33 0.44 -18.48
C TYR A 223 10.18 0.32 -19.76
N ALA A 224 10.87 1.40 -20.10
CA ALA A 224 11.85 1.48 -21.17
C ALA A 224 13.12 2.20 -20.67
N ASP A 225 14.26 1.90 -21.30
CA ASP A 225 15.56 2.49 -20.95
C ASP A 225 15.59 3.99 -21.25
N GLU A 226 16.38 4.75 -20.49
CA GLU A 226 16.57 6.19 -20.71
C GLU A 226 17.09 6.51 -22.11
N SER A 227 17.91 5.63 -22.71
CA SER A 227 18.37 5.78 -24.09
C SER A 227 17.24 5.80 -25.12
N TYR A 228 16.07 5.25 -24.78
CA TYR A 228 14.87 5.24 -25.63
C TYR A 228 14.01 6.50 -25.49
N ASP A 229 14.26 7.39 -24.51
CA ASP A 229 13.36 8.51 -24.17
C ASP A 229 13.09 9.45 -25.35
N ALA A 230 14.13 9.77 -26.13
CA ALA A 230 14.00 10.62 -27.31
C ALA A 230 13.13 9.97 -28.41
N GLU A 231 13.30 8.67 -28.64
CA GLU A 231 12.52 7.94 -29.65
C GLU A 231 11.09 7.71 -29.17
N LEU A 232 10.88 7.33 -27.90
CA LEU A 232 9.57 7.20 -27.27
C LEU A 232 8.74 8.48 -27.49
N ASN A 233 9.33 9.62 -27.18
CA ASN A 233 8.63 10.90 -27.26
C ASN A 233 8.44 11.36 -28.71
N ALA A 234 9.35 11.03 -29.64
CA ALA A 234 9.13 11.25 -31.07
C ALA A 234 7.95 10.41 -31.61
N ASN A 235 7.87 9.13 -31.21
CA ASN A 235 6.77 8.24 -31.55
C ASN A 235 5.44 8.74 -30.97
N TYR A 236 5.46 9.23 -29.72
CA TYR A 236 4.28 9.83 -29.09
C TYR A 236 3.80 11.09 -29.84
N GLN A 237 4.71 11.99 -30.26
CA GLN A 237 4.32 13.14 -31.10
C GLN A 237 3.71 12.68 -32.44
N GLY A 238 4.32 11.68 -33.09
CA GLY A 238 3.75 11.09 -34.30
C GLY A 238 2.36 10.49 -34.06
N TYR A 239 2.10 9.90 -32.89
CA TYR A 239 0.78 9.40 -32.51
C TYR A 239 -0.24 10.52 -32.33
N LEU A 240 0.15 11.66 -31.75
CA LEU A 240 -0.70 12.84 -31.65
C LEU A 240 -1.06 13.41 -33.03
N GLU A 241 -0.10 13.40 -33.96
CA GLU A 241 -0.25 13.89 -35.34
C GLU A 241 -0.93 12.89 -36.29
N GLY A 242 -1.10 11.64 -35.87
CA GLY A 242 -1.64 10.56 -36.71
C GLY A 242 -0.66 10.01 -37.75
N THR A 243 0.64 10.25 -37.58
CA THR A 243 1.72 9.76 -38.44
C THR A 243 2.40 8.49 -37.89
N TYR A 244 2.08 8.10 -36.65
CA TYR A 244 2.56 6.88 -36.01
C TYR A 244 1.44 5.85 -35.84
N GLU A 245 1.70 4.61 -36.22
CA GLU A 245 0.80 3.47 -36.01
C GLU A 245 1.17 2.73 -34.73
N LEU A 246 0.20 2.54 -33.83
CA LEU A 246 0.44 1.88 -32.54
C LEU A 246 0.91 0.43 -32.72
N THR A 247 2.00 0.09 -32.04
CA THR A 247 2.55 -1.26 -31.95
C THR A 247 1.98 -1.99 -30.73
N ARG A 248 2.43 -3.23 -30.51
CA ARG A 248 2.02 -4.06 -29.36
C ARG A 248 2.67 -3.64 -28.04
N ARG A 249 3.51 -2.61 -28.02
CA ARG A 249 4.22 -2.16 -26.82
C ARG A 249 3.26 -1.57 -25.78
N LEU A 250 3.65 -1.57 -24.51
CA LEU A 250 2.79 -1.12 -23.42
C LEU A 250 2.60 0.40 -23.45
N GLU A 251 3.68 1.12 -23.73
CA GLU A 251 3.68 2.55 -23.98
C GLU A 251 2.74 2.92 -25.12
N ASP A 252 2.65 2.13 -26.19
CA ASP A 252 1.74 2.38 -27.31
C ASP A 252 0.28 2.09 -26.97
N GLN A 253 0.02 0.98 -26.28
CA GLN A 253 -1.35 0.50 -26.04
C GLN A 253 -2.03 1.18 -24.85
N ILE A 254 -1.26 1.61 -23.84
CA ILE A 254 -1.78 2.23 -22.62
C ILE A 254 -1.22 3.64 -22.47
N GLY A 255 0.10 3.78 -22.56
CA GLY A 255 0.80 5.05 -22.31
C GLY A 255 0.31 6.18 -23.23
N PHE A 256 0.37 5.99 -24.55
CA PHE A 256 0.07 7.01 -25.55
C PHE A 256 -1.42 7.42 -25.53
N PRO A 257 -2.41 6.50 -25.53
CA PRO A 257 -3.82 6.87 -25.41
C PRO A 257 -4.11 7.64 -24.12
N LEU A 258 -3.53 7.20 -22.99
CA LEU A 258 -3.73 7.87 -21.70
C LEU A 258 -3.10 9.26 -21.68
N ALA A 259 -1.84 9.38 -22.12
CA ALA A 259 -1.12 10.65 -22.21
C ALA A 259 -1.87 11.66 -23.10
N LYS A 260 -2.42 11.20 -24.23
CA LYS A 260 -3.23 12.04 -25.13
C LYS A 260 -4.51 12.53 -24.44
N ARG A 261 -5.22 11.67 -23.71
CA ARG A 261 -6.44 12.04 -22.97
C ARG A 261 -6.19 12.95 -21.76
N MET A 262 -4.97 12.96 -21.26
CA MET A 262 -4.50 13.79 -20.15
C MET A 262 -3.71 15.02 -20.62
N GLU A 263 -3.63 15.24 -21.94
CA GLU A 263 -2.95 16.37 -22.57
C GLU A 263 -1.47 16.49 -22.15
N HIS A 264 -0.82 15.35 -21.87
CA HIS A 264 0.60 15.32 -21.55
C HIS A 264 1.45 15.60 -22.79
N SER A 265 2.50 16.38 -22.63
CA SER A 265 3.45 16.69 -23.70
C SER A 265 4.45 15.56 -23.97
N LYS A 266 4.71 14.70 -22.97
CA LYS A 266 5.69 13.61 -23.03
C LYS A 266 5.39 12.48 -22.04
N LEU A 267 6.05 11.35 -22.25
CA LEU A 267 6.18 10.23 -21.30
C LEU A 267 7.63 10.13 -20.81
N TYR A 268 7.86 9.32 -19.77
CA TYR A 268 9.17 9.19 -19.13
C TYR A 268 9.67 7.75 -19.14
N CYS A 269 10.88 7.51 -19.65
CA CYS A 269 11.56 6.22 -19.49
C CYS A 269 12.17 6.10 -18.08
N VAL A 270 11.94 4.96 -17.39
CA VAL A 270 12.49 4.75 -16.03
C VAL A 270 13.18 3.40 -15.81
N ALA A 271 13.26 2.53 -16.83
CA ALA A 271 13.86 1.20 -16.64
C ALA A 271 15.40 1.23 -16.67
N ASP A 272 16.06 0.40 -15.85
CA ASP A 272 17.50 0.11 -15.87
C ASP A 272 17.82 -1.00 -16.87
N TRP A 273 17.95 -0.66 -18.16
CA TRP A 273 18.43 -1.59 -19.18
C TRP A 273 19.70 -1.07 -19.87
N PRO A 274 20.75 -0.72 -19.10
CA PRO A 274 21.95 -0.18 -19.69
C PRO A 274 22.64 -1.26 -20.53
N GLU A 275 23.26 -0.85 -21.64
CA GLU A 275 24.09 -1.71 -22.49
C GLU A 275 25.25 -2.36 -21.71
N HIS A 276 25.71 -1.67 -20.65
CA HIS A 276 26.79 -2.12 -19.77
C HIS A 276 26.40 -2.00 -18.30
N ARG A 277 26.72 -3.01 -17.50
CA ARG A 277 26.51 -2.99 -16.04
C ARG A 277 27.87 -3.12 -15.36
N PRO A 278 28.58 -2.01 -15.04
CA PRO A 278 29.98 -2.05 -14.61
C PRO A 278 30.29 -3.00 -13.45
N ILE A 279 29.33 -3.20 -12.54
CA ILE A 279 29.45 -4.13 -11.42
C ILE A 279 29.37 -5.60 -11.88
N LEU A 280 28.47 -5.90 -12.82
CA LEU A 280 28.19 -7.25 -13.32
C LEU A 280 29.08 -7.64 -14.50
N ASP A 281 29.57 -6.69 -15.30
CA ASP A 281 30.46 -6.92 -16.44
C ASP A 281 31.76 -7.64 -16.06
N ASN A 282 32.11 -7.65 -14.76
CA ASN A 282 33.30 -8.29 -14.20
C ASN A 282 32.97 -9.53 -13.35
N ILE A 283 31.72 -9.97 -13.31
CA ILE A 283 31.29 -11.19 -12.62
C ILE A 283 31.23 -12.31 -13.66
N ASP A 284 31.74 -13.49 -13.28
CA ASP A 284 31.58 -14.70 -14.09
C ASP A 284 30.09 -15.06 -14.18
N ASP A 285 29.52 -15.11 -15.39
CA ASP A 285 28.11 -15.42 -15.63
C ASP A 285 27.68 -16.74 -14.96
N GLY A 286 28.60 -17.72 -14.84
CA GLY A 286 28.34 -18.98 -14.14
C GLY A 286 28.02 -18.81 -12.65
N LEU A 287 28.41 -17.69 -12.03
CA LEU A 287 28.04 -17.34 -10.65
C LEU A 287 26.59 -16.86 -10.51
N LEU A 288 25.89 -16.60 -11.63
CA LEU A 288 24.50 -16.17 -11.68
C LEU A 288 23.59 -17.22 -12.35
N ASP A 289 24.16 -18.25 -12.98
CA ASP A 289 23.44 -19.32 -13.67
C ASP A 289 22.85 -20.33 -12.68
N TYR A 290 21.78 -19.93 -12.01
CA TYR A 290 21.04 -20.78 -11.08
C TYR A 290 20.30 -21.92 -11.78
N ASP A 291 20.01 -21.80 -13.09
CA ASP A 291 19.30 -22.82 -13.85
C ASP A 291 20.22 -24.02 -14.08
N ALA A 292 21.43 -23.79 -14.61
CA ALA A 292 22.43 -24.85 -14.80
C ALA A 292 22.85 -25.47 -13.47
N PHE A 293 23.03 -24.66 -12.42
CA PHE A 293 23.37 -25.15 -11.09
C PHE A 293 22.27 -26.05 -10.52
N ALA A 294 20.99 -25.67 -10.73
CA ALA A 294 19.87 -26.46 -10.24
C ALA A 294 19.79 -27.83 -10.94
N GLU A 295 20.03 -27.88 -12.25
CA GLU A 295 20.08 -29.14 -13.01
C GLU A 295 21.24 -30.05 -12.55
N GLU A 296 22.45 -29.51 -12.40
CA GLU A 296 23.62 -30.28 -11.98
C GLU A 296 23.46 -30.89 -10.57
N HIS A 297 22.80 -30.14 -9.67
CA HIS A 297 22.73 -30.49 -8.25
C HIS A 297 21.36 -31.01 -7.78
N ASN A 298 20.45 -31.37 -8.71
CA ASN A 298 19.10 -31.87 -8.40
C ASN A 298 18.28 -30.88 -7.53
N GLN A 299 18.37 -29.59 -7.81
CA GLN A 299 17.69 -28.50 -7.10
C GLN A 299 16.57 -27.84 -7.93
N GLU A 300 16.11 -28.48 -9.01
CA GLU A 300 15.08 -27.94 -9.91
C GLU A 300 13.74 -27.72 -9.21
N TYR A 301 13.51 -28.38 -8.07
CA TYR A 301 12.37 -28.11 -7.20
C TYR A 301 12.40 -26.72 -6.55
N PHE A 302 13.48 -25.94 -6.64
CA PHE A 302 13.48 -24.52 -6.28
C PHE A 302 13.15 -23.59 -7.44
N LEU A 303 13.20 -24.08 -8.68
CA LEU A 303 12.89 -23.28 -9.85
C LEU A 303 11.41 -22.90 -9.86
N PRO A 304 11.06 -21.75 -10.46
CA PRO A 304 9.67 -21.37 -10.66
C PRO A 304 8.91 -22.49 -11.39
N SER A 305 7.72 -22.80 -10.90
CA SER A 305 6.83 -23.80 -11.49
C SER A 305 5.44 -23.20 -11.61
N ILE A 306 4.79 -23.38 -12.75
CA ILE A 306 3.39 -23.01 -12.92
C ILE A 306 2.54 -24.22 -12.57
N SER A 307 1.77 -24.11 -11.50
CA SER A 307 0.77 -25.09 -11.10
C SER A 307 -0.59 -24.40 -10.97
N SER A 308 -1.25 -24.18 -12.10
CA SER A 308 -2.60 -23.64 -12.16
C SER A 308 -3.48 -24.53 -13.02
N ASN A 309 -4.72 -24.77 -12.58
CA ASN A 309 -5.71 -25.49 -13.38
C ASN A 309 -6.17 -24.67 -14.59
N ASP A 310 -5.97 -23.35 -14.54
CA ASP A 310 -6.39 -22.40 -15.57
C ASP A 310 -5.26 -22.10 -16.56
N GLU A 311 -4.11 -22.74 -16.46
CA GLU A 311 -2.97 -22.52 -17.35
C GLU A 311 -2.43 -23.84 -17.89
N LYS A 312 -2.10 -23.85 -19.18
CA LYS A 312 -1.48 -24.97 -19.88
C LYS A 312 -0.09 -24.58 -20.32
N ILE A 313 0.89 -25.37 -19.92
CA ILE A 313 2.26 -25.23 -20.38
C ILE A 313 2.43 -26.07 -21.64
N ARG A 314 2.93 -25.46 -22.71
CA ARG A 314 3.33 -26.13 -23.95
C ARG A 314 4.78 -25.82 -24.24
N GLN A 315 5.55 -26.84 -24.58
CA GLN A 315 6.91 -26.65 -25.05
C GLN A 315 6.92 -26.44 -26.57
N GLY A 316 7.58 -25.37 -27.01
CA GLY A 316 7.87 -25.10 -28.41
C GLY A 316 8.90 -26.08 -28.97
N ALA A 317 9.03 -26.12 -30.30
CA ALA A 317 10.01 -26.99 -30.97
C ALA A 317 11.47 -26.61 -30.65
N ASP A 318 11.69 -25.36 -30.24
CA ASP A 318 12.96 -24.77 -29.79
C ASP A 318 13.22 -24.98 -28.29
N GLY A 319 12.31 -25.65 -27.57
CA GLY A 319 12.40 -25.86 -26.12
C GLY A 319 11.73 -24.75 -25.29
N THR A 320 11.29 -23.64 -25.90
CA THR A 320 10.66 -22.51 -25.21
C THR A 320 9.36 -22.92 -24.54
N LEU A 321 9.19 -22.60 -23.26
CA LEU A 321 7.96 -22.90 -22.52
C LEU A 321 6.93 -21.79 -22.69
N TRP A 322 5.77 -22.14 -23.23
CA TRP A 322 4.64 -21.26 -23.45
C TRP A 322 3.50 -21.57 -22.49
N VAL A 323 3.00 -20.56 -21.80
CA VAL A 323 1.87 -20.61 -20.89
C VAL A 323 0.66 -20.06 -21.62
N GLU A 324 -0.37 -20.88 -21.74
CA GLU A 324 -1.64 -20.52 -22.35
C GLU A 324 -2.73 -20.61 -21.29
N ARG A 325 -3.46 -19.51 -21.07
CA ARG A 325 -4.63 -19.56 -20.18
C ARG A 325 -5.74 -20.41 -20.82
N VAL A 326 -6.44 -21.16 -19.98
CA VAL A 326 -7.63 -21.91 -20.37
C VAL A 326 -8.81 -20.94 -20.40
N GLY A 327 -9.32 -20.68 -21.60
CA GLY A 327 -10.44 -19.78 -21.81
C GLY A 327 -10.04 -18.32 -21.95
N TYR A 328 -11.05 -17.49 -22.21
CA TYR A 328 -10.87 -16.06 -22.42
C TYR A 328 -10.89 -15.31 -21.09
N GLU A 329 -9.94 -14.40 -20.89
CA GLU A 329 -9.95 -13.42 -19.80
C GLU A 329 -10.14 -12.02 -20.38
N PRO A 330 -11.16 -11.25 -19.95
CA PRO A 330 -11.21 -9.81 -20.20
C PRO A 330 -9.96 -9.11 -19.67
N LEU A 331 -9.45 -8.10 -20.39
CA LEU A 331 -8.24 -7.38 -19.93
C LEU A 331 -8.41 -6.83 -18.51
N ILE A 332 -9.57 -6.28 -18.16
CA ILE A 332 -9.78 -5.69 -16.84
C ILE A 332 -9.59 -6.72 -15.71
N ASP A 333 -10.14 -7.92 -15.89
CA ASP A 333 -10.01 -9.02 -14.92
C ASP A 333 -8.56 -9.49 -14.82
N MET A 334 -7.85 -9.54 -15.95
CA MET A 334 -6.42 -9.85 -15.97
C MET A 334 -5.63 -8.80 -15.17
N TYR A 335 -5.87 -7.51 -15.38
CA TYR A 335 -5.19 -6.42 -14.67
C TYR A 335 -5.52 -6.40 -13.19
N ILE A 336 -6.77 -6.67 -12.79
CA ILE A 336 -7.15 -6.86 -11.39
C ILE A 336 -6.35 -8.01 -10.78
N ARG A 337 -6.35 -9.17 -11.44
CA ARG A 337 -5.67 -10.38 -10.94
C ARG A 337 -4.16 -10.21 -10.80
N ILE A 338 -3.48 -9.64 -11.79
CA ILE A 338 -2.02 -9.50 -11.75
C ILE A 338 -1.53 -8.39 -10.82
N ASN A 339 -2.40 -7.46 -10.41
CA ASN A 339 -2.10 -6.42 -9.43
C ASN A 339 -2.64 -6.73 -8.03
N ALA A 340 -3.29 -7.89 -7.84
CA ALA A 340 -3.79 -8.31 -6.54
C ALA A 340 -2.63 -8.56 -5.55
N PRO A 341 -2.68 -8.05 -4.30
CA PRO A 341 -1.58 -8.16 -3.34
C PRO A 341 -1.10 -9.60 -3.12
N GLU A 342 -2.02 -10.57 -3.10
CA GLU A 342 -1.70 -11.99 -2.99
C GLU A 342 -0.93 -12.51 -4.21
N LYS A 343 -1.27 -12.05 -5.43
CA LYS A 343 -0.57 -12.44 -6.65
C LYS A 343 0.82 -11.81 -6.71
N LEU A 344 0.95 -10.54 -6.36
CA LEU A 344 2.24 -9.84 -6.31
C LEU A 344 3.18 -10.47 -5.27
N ARG A 345 2.65 -10.81 -4.08
CA ARG A 345 3.40 -11.52 -3.04
C ARG A 345 3.81 -12.92 -3.50
N ALA A 346 2.91 -13.67 -4.15
CA ALA A 346 3.23 -15.00 -4.68
C ALA A 346 4.31 -14.95 -5.77
N ASP A 347 4.29 -13.95 -6.66
CA ASP A 347 5.36 -13.74 -7.64
C ASP A 347 6.69 -13.46 -6.95
N HIS A 348 6.71 -12.57 -5.95
CA HIS A 348 7.93 -12.28 -5.20
C HIS A 348 8.49 -13.52 -4.49
N GLN A 349 7.63 -14.33 -3.87
CA GLN A 349 8.01 -15.59 -3.24
C GLN A 349 8.67 -16.56 -4.22
N GLY A 350 8.29 -16.54 -5.50
CA GLY A 350 8.95 -17.30 -6.56
C GLY A 350 10.43 -16.96 -6.68
N TYR A 351 10.79 -15.67 -6.70
CA TYR A 351 12.18 -15.23 -6.73
C TYR A 351 12.94 -15.62 -5.45
N LEU A 352 12.31 -15.49 -4.27
CA LEU A 352 12.94 -15.93 -3.02
C LEU A 352 13.13 -17.45 -2.94
N ARG A 353 12.29 -18.24 -3.61
CA ARG A 353 12.50 -19.68 -3.77
C ARG A 353 13.72 -19.95 -4.63
N THR A 354 13.86 -19.28 -5.78
CA THR A 354 15.05 -19.35 -6.65
C THR A 354 16.32 -18.96 -5.89
N ALA A 355 16.26 -17.96 -5.01
CA ALA A 355 17.40 -17.52 -4.20
C ALA A 355 18.02 -18.64 -3.33
N ARG A 356 17.29 -19.73 -3.07
CA ARG A 356 17.74 -20.87 -2.26
C ARG A 356 18.61 -21.86 -3.02
N ILE A 357 18.76 -21.70 -4.34
CA ILE A 357 19.62 -22.55 -5.18
C ILE A 357 21.08 -22.24 -4.86
N GLY A 358 21.80 -23.28 -4.45
CA GLY A 358 23.17 -23.19 -3.97
C GLY A 358 23.58 -24.36 -3.07
N LEU A 359 24.88 -24.54 -2.88
CA LEU A 359 25.47 -25.52 -1.99
C LEU A 359 26.69 -24.91 -1.28
N LYS A 360 26.73 -25.02 0.05
CA LYS A 360 27.84 -24.53 0.89
C LYS A 360 28.14 -23.05 0.64
N ASP A 361 29.24 -22.75 -0.05
CA ASP A 361 29.74 -21.41 -0.36
C ASP A 361 29.35 -20.93 -1.78
N GLN A 362 28.61 -21.74 -2.53
CA GLN A 362 28.09 -21.40 -3.86
C GLN A 362 26.63 -20.99 -3.77
N TYR A 363 26.32 -19.76 -4.22
CA TYR A 363 25.00 -19.14 -4.06
C TYR A 363 24.43 -18.56 -5.36
N PRO A 364 24.43 -19.29 -6.50
CA PRO A 364 24.04 -18.69 -7.78
C PRO A 364 22.61 -18.14 -7.80
N GLY A 365 21.68 -18.79 -7.09
CA GLY A 365 20.32 -18.27 -6.92
C GLY A 365 20.30 -16.91 -6.21
N ALA A 366 20.95 -16.82 -5.05
CA ALA A 366 21.00 -15.57 -4.29
C ALA A 366 21.81 -14.49 -5.00
N ASN A 367 22.87 -14.86 -5.72
CA ASN A 367 23.67 -13.92 -6.52
C ASN A 367 22.83 -13.31 -7.63
N TRP A 368 22.06 -14.10 -8.38
CA TRP A 368 21.15 -13.59 -9.40
C TRP A 368 20.05 -12.71 -8.79
N VAL A 369 19.38 -13.18 -7.74
CA VAL A 369 18.29 -12.43 -7.11
C VAL A 369 18.80 -11.13 -6.48
N GLY A 370 19.95 -11.16 -5.82
CA GLY A 370 20.52 -10.00 -5.12
C GLY A 370 21.20 -9.00 -6.07
N HIS A 371 22.10 -9.47 -6.94
CA HIS A 371 22.92 -8.59 -7.77
C HIS A 371 22.27 -8.21 -9.10
N TRP A 372 21.37 -9.03 -9.63
CA TRP A 372 20.61 -8.70 -10.84
C TRP A 372 19.23 -8.17 -10.49
N TRP A 373 18.35 -9.02 -9.93
CA TRP A 373 16.93 -8.71 -9.81
C TRP A 373 16.63 -7.57 -8.83
N TYR A 374 17.17 -7.62 -7.61
CA TYR A 374 16.96 -6.57 -6.60
C TYR A 374 17.57 -5.24 -7.05
N VAL A 375 18.83 -5.25 -7.52
CA VAL A 375 19.51 -4.03 -8.00
C VAL A 375 18.78 -3.40 -9.18
N HIS A 376 18.29 -4.21 -10.13
CA HIS A 376 17.49 -3.74 -11.27
C HIS A 376 16.24 -2.99 -10.81
N ASN A 377 15.46 -3.58 -9.89
CA ASN A 377 14.26 -2.95 -9.36
C ASN A 377 14.56 -1.70 -8.50
N LEU A 378 15.65 -1.73 -7.73
CA LEU A 378 16.07 -0.59 -6.93
C LEU A 378 16.46 0.61 -7.81
N LYS A 379 17.14 0.36 -8.93
CA LYS A 379 17.47 1.42 -9.89
C LYS A 379 16.24 1.94 -10.64
N ASN A 380 15.27 1.08 -10.99
CA ASN A 380 13.99 1.54 -11.54
C ASN A 380 13.28 2.48 -10.57
N PHE A 381 13.26 2.13 -9.27
CA PHE A 381 12.78 3.01 -8.21
C PHE A 381 13.54 4.35 -8.20
N VAL A 382 14.88 4.33 -8.21
CA VAL A 382 15.70 5.56 -8.26
C VAL A 382 15.35 6.40 -9.49
N ASN A 383 15.22 5.81 -10.66
CA ASN A 383 14.85 6.53 -11.88
C ASN A 383 13.45 7.14 -11.78
N LEU A 384 12.49 6.43 -11.19
CA LEU A 384 11.16 6.96 -10.90
C LEU A 384 11.23 8.17 -9.96
N THR A 385 12.11 8.15 -8.95
CA THR A 385 12.27 9.31 -8.05
C THR A 385 12.83 10.54 -8.76
N ARG A 386 13.69 10.35 -9.78
CA ARG A 386 14.30 11.46 -10.54
C ARG A 386 13.28 12.27 -11.34
N ILE A 387 12.14 11.69 -11.70
CA ILE A 387 11.07 12.40 -12.41
C ILE A 387 10.04 13.02 -11.46
N THR A 388 10.20 12.85 -10.14
CA THR A 388 9.37 13.52 -9.13
C THR A 388 9.92 14.93 -8.93
N GLU A 389 9.13 15.94 -9.28
CA GLU A 389 9.54 17.36 -9.24
C GLU A 389 8.69 18.17 -8.25
N SER A 390 7.48 17.69 -7.93
CA SER A 390 6.55 18.33 -7.01
C SER A 390 5.84 17.31 -6.13
N THR A 391 5.40 17.77 -4.97
CA THR A 391 4.52 17.03 -4.06
C THR A 391 3.12 16.82 -4.63
N ASP A 392 2.73 17.63 -5.61
CA ASP A 392 1.50 17.50 -6.40
C ASP A 392 1.59 16.43 -7.50
N ASP A 393 2.77 15.84 -7.74
CA ASP A 393 2.93 14.84 -8.79
C ASP A 393 2.09 13.59 -8.49
N ARG A 394 1.34 13.13 -9.49
CA ARG A 394 0.64 11.84 -9.52
C ARG A 394 1.24 11.01 -10.64
N ILE A 395 2.18 10.14 -10.30
CA ILE A 395 2.99 9.40 -11.27
C ILE A 395 2.38 8.02 -11.48
N LEU A 396 2.00 7.71 -12.72
CA LEU A 396 1.65 6.34 -13.12
C LEU A 396 2.89 5.63 -13.68
N LEU A 397 3.30 4.52 -13.07
CA LEU A 397 4.31 3.62 -13.62
C LEU A 397 3.67 2.42 -14.31
N ILE A 398 3.87 2.27 -15.62
CA ILE A 398 3.45 1.09 -16.40
C ILE A 398 4.62 0.12 -16.52
N ILE A 399 4.53 -1.04 -15.87
CA ILE A 399 5.65 -1.99 -15.77
C ILE A 399 5.16 -3.45 -15.73
N GLY A 400 6.03 -4.41 -16.08
CA GLY A 400 5.72 -5.83 -15.92
C GLY A 400 5.39 -6.20 -14.46
N ALA A 401 4.34 -7.00 -14.26
CA ALA A 401 3.80 -7.33 -12.92
C ALA A 401 4.84 -7.89 -11.94
N GLY A 402 5.85 -8.63 -12.44
CA GLY A 402 6.92 -9.19 -11.59
C GLY A 402 7.76 -8.13 -10.85
N HIS A 403 7.83 -6.91 -11.36
CA HIS A 403 8.61 -5.80 -10.76
C HIS A 403 7.87 -5.08 -9.64
N VAL A 404 6.53 -5.17 -9.62
CA VAL A 404 5.67 -4.31 -8.81
C VAL A 404 5.96 -4.45 -7.33
N TYR A 405 6.06 -5.68 -6.82
CA TYR A 405 6.26 -5.94 -5.38
C TYR A 405 7.47 -5.18 -4.81
N LEU A 406 8.64 -5.27 -5.48
CA LEU A 406 9.86 -4.65 -4.98
C LEU A 406 9.82 -3.12 -5.10
N ILE A 407 9.35 -2.59 -6.23
CA ILE A 407 9.27 -1.13 -6.41
C ILE A 407 8.25 -0.53 -5.45
N GLN A 408 7.12 -1.18 -5.23
CA GLN A 408 6.13 -0.78 -4.22
C GLN A 408 6.76 -0.79 -2.83
N GLN A 409 7.45 -1.87 -2.44
CA GLN A 409 8.14 -1.95 -1.17
C GLN A 409 9.15 -0.80 -1.01
N PHE A 410 9.96 -0.49 -2.03
CA PHE A 410 10.93 0.61 -1.94
C PHE A 410 10.28 1.98 -1.78
N LEU A 411 9.14 2.22 -2.45
CA LEU A 411 8.37 3.45 -2.28
C LEU A 411 7.78 3.57 -0.87
N GLU A 412 7.19 2.49 -0.36
CA GLU A 412 6.60 2.45 0.99
C GLU A 412 7.67 2.62 2.07
N ASP A 413 8.74 1.82 2.01
CA ASP A 413 9.84 1.84 2.98
C ASP A 413 10.64 3.16 2.93
N SER A 414 10.63 3.89 1.80
CA SER A 414 11.27 5.22 1.73
C SER A 414 10.58 6.25 2.62
N GLY A 415 9.28 6.10 2.86
CA GLY A 415 8.47 7.10 3.55
C GLY A 415 8.30 8.42 2.78
N ASP A 416 8.71 8.51 1.52
CA ASP A 416 8.69 9.77 0.74
C ASP A 416 7.51 9.87 -0.24
N TYR A 417 6.75 8.78 -0.44
CA TYR A 417 5.66 8.71 -1.41
C TYR A 417 4.34 8.23 -0.79
N ILE A 418 3.23 8.61 -1.42
CA ILE A 418 1.94 7.94 -1.22
C ILE A 418 1.82 6.89 -2.33
N VAL A 419 1.58 5.63 -1.98
CA VAL A 419 1.37 4.57 -2.97
C VAL A 419 -0.13 4.26 -3.06
N GLU A 420 -0.71 4.46 -4.23
CA GLU A 420 -2.09 4.10 -4.53
C GLU A 420 -2.14 2.81 -5.37
N SER A 421 -3.05 1.90 -5.02
CA SER A 421 -3.24 0.65 -5.76
C SER A 421 -4.08 0.90 -7.00
N PRO A 422 -3.72 0.33 -8.18
CA PRO A 422 -4.59 0.38 -9.36
C PRO A 422 -5.97 -0.24 -9.11
N LEU A 423 -6.09 -1.17 -8.15
CA LEU A 423 -7.36 -1.82 -7.81
C LEU A 423 -8.42 -0.87 -7.24
N GLN A 424 -8.03 0.32 -6.79
CA GLN A 424 -8.98 1.37 -6.38
C GLN A 424 -9.78 1.93 -7.57
N TYR A 425 -9.25 1.76 -8.78
CA TYR A 425 -9.80 2.31 -10.02
C TYR A 425 -10.33 1.22 -10.96
N LEU A 426 -9.84 -0.01 -10.81
CA LEU A 426 -10.19 -1.12 -11.69
C LEU A 426 -11.46 -1.82 -11.22
N GLU A 427 -12.54 -1.63 -11.97
CA GLU A 427 -13.82 -2.31 -11.76
C GLU A 427 -14.06 -3.33 -12.86
N ALA A 428 -14.21 -4.59 -12.47
CA ALA A 428 -14.64 -5.63 -13.39
C ALA A 428 -15.99 -5.24 -14.00
N GLY A 429 -16.05 -5.14 -15.32
CA GLY A 429 -17.31 -4.90 -16.00
C GLY A 429 -18.28 -6.05 -15.72
N ALA A 430 -19.56 -5.73 -15.50
CA ALA A 430 -20.63 -6.71 -15.67
C ALA A 430 -20.58 -7.15 -17.13
N THR A 431 -19.88 -8.26 -17.41
CA THR A 431 -19.85 -8.85 -18.73
C THR A 431 -21.30 -9.19 -19.09
N GLU A 432 -21.77 -8.66 -20.22
CA GLU A 432 -22.96 -9.19 -20.87
C GLU A 432 -22.77 -10.70 -20.96
N ALA A 433 -23.63 -11.43 -20.24
CA ALA A 433 -23.72 -12.87 -20.38
C ALA A 433 -23.98 -13.21 -21.87
N PRO A 434 -23.43 -14.33 -22.35
CA PRO A 434 -23.37 -14.68 -23.77
C PRO A 434 -24.71 -14.65 -24.51
#